data_AF-A0A382N4H3-F1
#
_entry.id   AF-A0A382N4H3-F1
#
_cell.length_a   1.000
_cell.length_b   1.000
_cell.length_c   1.000
_cell.angle_alpha   90.00
_cell.angle_beta   90.00
_cell.angle_gamma   90.00
#
_symmetry.space_group_name_H-M   'P 1'
#
loop_
_entity.id
_entity.type
_entity.pdbx_description
1 polymer ?
#
loop_
_entity_poly.entity_id
_entity_poly.type
_entity_poly.pdbx_seq_one_letter_code
_entity_poly.pdbx_strand_id
1 'polypeptide(L)'
;MIGYVFGPGSELIEFGVVLPEISIEKVEFVDSEIIATVRNTGPIAVDIVMADINDRIYPAAIEPDKHLERFESAVVRIPFEWNEGEPYAVGLT
;
A
#
# COMPACT_ATOMS: atom_id res chain seq x y z
N MET A 1 -35.88 2.23 14.37
CA MET A 1 -35.77 3.69 14.55
C MET A 1 -34.32 4.05 14.32
N ILE A 2 -33.99 4.75 13.24
CA ILE A 2 -32.62 5.21 12.95
C ILE A 2 -32.56 6.66 13.43
N GLY A 3 -31.75 6.93 14.45
CA GLY A 3 -31.56 8.28 14.99
C GLY A 3 -30.36 8.94 14.35
N TYR A 4 -30.56 10.08 13.69
CA TYR A 4 -29.46 10.95 13.24
C TYR A 4 -29.11 11.92 14.37
N VAL A 5 -27.82 11.94 14.74
CA VAL A 5 -27.26 12.91 15.69
C VAL A 5 -26.56 14.00 14.89
N PHE A 6 -27.22 15.15 14.74
CA PHE A 6 -26.59 16.40 14.30
C PHE A 6 -26.68 17.38 15.47
N GLY A 7 -25.65 17.40 16.31
CA GLY A 7 -25.55 18.32 17.44
C GLY A 7 -24.08 18.59 17.75
N PRO A 8 -23.74 19.66 18.47
CA PRO A 8 -22.36 20.13 18.70
C PRO A 8 -21.47 19.15 19.49
N GLY A 9 -21.98 17.97 19.88
CA GLY A 9 -21.21 16.85 20.42
C GLY A 9 -20.94 15.72 19.42
N SER A 10 -21.28 15.88 18.13
CA SER A 10 -20.95 14.91 17.08
C SER A 10 -19.44 14.79 16.85
N GLU A 11 -18.65 15.76 17.28
CA GLU A 11 -17.18 15.72 17.30
C GLU A 11 -16.65 14.62 18.23
N LEU A 12 -17.43 14.14 19.22
CA LEU A 12 -17.08 12.96 20.03
C LEU A 12 -17.28 11.64 19.29
N ILE A 13 -17.93 11.67 18.13
CA ILE A 13 -18.03 10.56 17.17
C ILE A 13 -17.02 10.81 16.03
N GLU A 14 -15.91 11.51 16.30
CA GLU A 14 -14.74 11.45 15.43
C GLU A 14 -14.16 10.04 15.53
N PHE A 15 -14.50 9.19 14.55
CA PHE A 15 -13.55 8.19 14.09
C PHE A 15 -12.24 8.97 13.86
N GLY A 16 -11.18 8.63 14.59
CA GLY A 16 -9.91 9.36 14.54
C GLY A 16 -9.41 9.56 13.11
N VAL A 17 -8.35 10.36 12.95
CA VAL A 17 -7.82 10.69 11.61
C VAL A 17 -7.66 9.43 10.77
N VAL A 18 -8.36 9.38 9.65
CA VAL A 18 -8.28 8.25 8.73
C VAL A 18 -6.88 8.24 8.14
N LEU A 19 -6.14 7.16 8.40
CA LEU A 19 -4.79 7.00 7.89
C LEU A 19 -4.82 6.23 6.57
N PRO A 20 -3.92 6.56 5.63
CA PRO A 20 -3.62 5.71 4.48
C PRO A 20 -3.22 4.32 4.95
N GLU A 21 -3.74 3.29 4.30
CA GLU A 21 -3.39 1.90 4.61
C GLU A 21 -3.36 1.06 3.34
N ILE A 22 -2.22 0.42 3.09
CA ILE A 22 -2.02 -0.55 2.01
C ILE A 22 -1.54 -1.86 2.59
N SER A 23 -1.94 -2.96 1.96
CA SER A 23 -1.48 -4.30 2.28
C SER A 23 -0.77 -4.91 1.08
N ILE A 24 0.40 -5.52 1.32
CA ILE A 24 1.09 -6.35 0.33
C ILE A 24 0.49 -7.76 0.42
N GLU A 25 -0.25 -8.16 -0.62
CA GLU A 25 -0.96 -9.44 -0.64
C GLU A 25 -0.04 -10.60 -1.05
N LYS A 26 0.93 -10.31 -1.91
CA LYS A 26 1.85 -11.30 -2.47
C LYS A 26 3.16 -10.65 -2.87
N VAL A 27 4.27 -11.34 -2.65
CA VAL A 27 5.59 -10.97 -3.17
C VAL A 27 6.13 -12.15 -3.97
N GLU A 28 6.63 -11.88 -5.16
CA GLU A 28 7.23 -12.86 -6.06
C GLU A 28 8.62 -12.41 -6.46
N PHE A 29 9.55 -13.35 -6.46
CA PHE A 29 10.94 -13.14 -6.87
C PHE A 29 11.09 -13.82 -8.23
N VAL A 30 11.31 -13.04 -9.29
CA VAL A 30 11.34 -13.52 -10.67
C VAL A 30 12.54 -12.90 -11.39
N ASP A 31 13.45 -13.73 -11.87
CA ASP A 31 14.67 -13.31 -12.56
C ASP A 31 15.44 -12.21 -11.79
N SER A 32 15.50 -10.99 -12.32
CA SER A 32 16.16 -9.82 -11.70
C SER A 32 15.14 -8.79 -11.17
N GLU A 33 13.95 -9.25 -10.77
CA GLU A 33 12.87 -8.40 -10.28
C GLU A 33 12.20 -8.98 -9.02
N ILE A 34 11.74 -8.07 -8.17
CA ILE A 34 10.79 -8.35 -7.09
C ILE A 34 9.46 -7.75 -7.50
N ILE A 35 8.41 -8.58 -7.52
CA ILE A 35 7.06 -8.19 -7.91
C ILE A 35 6.16 -8.26 -6.67
N ALA A 36 5.62 -7.13 -6.24
CA ALA A 36 4.68 -7.04 -5.12
C ALA A 36 3.27 -6.73 -5.64
N THR A 37 2.30 -7.59 -5.28
CA THR A 37 0.87 -7.29 -5.48
C THR A 37 0.34 -6.61 -4.23
N VAL A 38 -0.26 -5.44 -4.43
CA VAL A 38 -0.68 -4.56 -3.34
C VAL A 38 -2.17 -4.25 -3.47
N ARG A 39 -2.81 -3.99 -2.33
CA ARG A 39 -4.21 -3.53 -2.27
C ARG A 39 -4.35 -2.40 -1.27
N ASN A 40 -5.13 -1.38 -1.64
CA ASN A 40 -5.59 -0.38 -0.70
C ASN A 40 -6.67 -0.98 0.22
N THR A 41 -6.31 -1.30 1.46
CA THR A 41 -7.22 -1.82 2.49
C THR A 41 -7.83 -0.70 3.35
N GLY A 42 -7.31 0.52 3.21
CA GLY A 42 -7.75 1.70 3.96
C GLY A 42 -9.07 2.30 3.48
N PRO A 43 -9.57 3.33 4.17
CA PRO A 43 -10.85 3.96 3.83
C PRO A 43 -10.73 5.08 2.78
N ILE A 44 -9.52 5.54 2.49
CA ILE A 44 -9.21 6.67 1.60
C ILE A 44 -8.32 6.22 0.44
N ALA A 45 -8.35 6.95 -0.68
CA ALA A 45 -7.43 6.73 -1.79
C ALA A 45 -5.99 7.06 -1.37
N VAL A 46 -5.03 6.37 -2.00
CA VAL A 46 -3.61 6.45 -1.68
C VAL A 46 -2.76 6.49 -2.95
N ASP A 47 -1.59 7.12 -2.88
CA ASP A 47 -0.59 7.07 -3.94
C ASP A 47 0.62 6.27 -3.45
N ILE A 48 1.08 5.31 -4.26
CA ILE A 48 2.35 4.63 -4.03
C ILE A 48 3.46 5.42 -4.71
N VAL A 49 4.49 5.83 -3.98
CA VAL A 49 5.54 6.70 -4.50
C VAL A 49 6.83 5.92 -4.74
N MET A 50 7.26 5.12 -3.77
CA MET A 50 8.55 4.42 -3.79
C MET A 50 8.46 3.04 -3.16
N ALA A 51 9.36 2.14 -3.58
CA ALA A 51 9.57 0.87 -2.92
C ALA A 51 10.90 0.89 -2.16
N ASP A 52 10.96 0.13 -1.08
CA ASP A 52 12.18 -0.12 -0.33
C ASP A 52 12.47 -1.61 -0.18
N ILE A 53 13.75 -1.96 -0.31
CA ILE A 53 14.26 -3.31 -0.07
C ILE A 53 15.32 -3.21 1.02
N ASN A 54 15.09 -3.86 2.16
CA ASN A 54 15.96 -3.79 3.34
C ASN A 54 16.27 -2.34 3.74
N ASP A 55 15.22 -1.50 3.88
CA ASP A 55 15.30 -0.07 4.23
C ASP A 55 16.06 0.81 3.22
N ARG A 56 16.27 0.33 1.99
CA ARG A 56 16.89 1.12 0.91
C ARG A 56 15.88 1.37 -0.19
N ILE A 57 15.79 2.63 -0.62
CA ILE A 57 14.85 3.06 -1.66
C ILE A 57 15.33 2.57 -3.03
N TYR A 58 14.41 1.98 -3.80
CA TYR A 58 14.61 1.59 -5.19
C TYR A 58 13.51 2.18 -6.08
N PRO A 59 13.83 2.54 -7.34
CA PRO A 59 12.80 2.88 -8.31
C PRO A 59 11.91 1.66 -8.55
N ALA A 60 10.60 1.87 -8.73
CA ALA A 60 9.65 0.81 -9.03
C ALA A 60 8.65 1.28 -10.10
N ALA A 61 8.26 0.37 -10.99
CA ALA A 61 7.15 0.58 -11.90
C ALA A 61 5.86 0.11 -11.21
N ILE A 62 4.81 0.93 -11.25
CA ILE A 62 3.52 0.63 -10.62
C ILE A 62 2.47 0.59 -11.73
N GLU A 63 1.80 -0.55 -11.86
CA GLU A 63 0.80 -0.80 -12.90
C GLU A 63 -0.55 -1.21 -12.27
N PRO A 64 -1.69 -0.72 -12.79
CA PRO A 64 -1.84 0.16 -13.95
C PRO A 64 -1.64 1.65 -13.63
N ASP A 65 -1.81 2.05 -12.37
CA ASP A 65 -1.63 3.42 -11.88
C ASP A 65 -1.07 3.36 -10.46
N LYS A 66 -0.34 4.41 -10.07
CA LYS A 66 0.17 4.60 -8.71
C LYS A 66 -0.91 5.06 -7.74
N HIS A 67 -1.99 5.63 -8.25
CA HIS A 67 -3.16 6.02 -7.48
C HIS A 67 -4.09 4.83 -7.30
N LEU A 68 -4.43 4.52 -6.05
CA LEU A 68 -5.33 3.41 -5.72
C LEU A 68 -6.52 3.92 -4.93
N GLU A 69 -7.70 3.82 -5.53
CA GLU A 69 -8.95 3.94 -4.81
C GLU A 69 -9.11 2.79 -3.81
N ARG A 70 -10.07 2.92 -2.92
CA ARG A 70 -10.33 1.91 -1.90
C ARG A 70 -10.60 0.53 -2.54
N PHE A 71 -9.90 -0.48 -2.04
CA PHE A 71 -9.91 -1.88 -2.51
C PHE A 71 -9.35 -2.13 -3.90
N GLU A 72 -8.83 -1.11 -4.58
CA GLU A 72 -8.07 -1.30 -5.80
C GLU A 72 -6.73 -1.97 -5.51
N SER A 73 -6.24 -2.68 -6.52
CA SER A 73 -5.00 -3.41 -6.49
C SER A 73 -4.08 -2.95 -7.60
N ALA A 74 -2.78 -2.95 -7.31
CA ALA A 74 -1.74 -2.71 -8.29
C ALA A 74 -0.63 -3.75 -8.17
N VAL A 75 0.20 -3.77 -9.20
CA VAL A 75 1.43 -4.54 -9.24
C VAL A 75 2.59 -3.57 -9.22
N VAL A 76 3.48 -3.73 -8.24
CA VAL A 76 4.72 -2.97 -8.08
C VAL A 76 5.88 -3.84 -8.52
N ARG A 77 6.60 -3.43 -9.57
CA ARG A 77 7.76 -4.13 -10.13
C ARG A 77 9.03 -3.39 -9.77
N ILE A 78 9.90 -4.04 -9.01
CA ILE A 78 11.13 -3.47 -8.48
C ILE A 78 12.30 -4.16 -9.20
N PRO A 79 13.06 -3.49 -10.09
CA PRO A 79 14.24 -4.04 -10.73
C PRO A 79 15.35 -4.18 -9.67
N PHE A 80 15.52 -5.39 -9.16
CA PHE A 80 16.43 -5.71 -8.06
C PHE A 80 17.02 -7.11 -8.26
N GLU A 81 18.34 -7.19 -8.34
CA GLU A 81 19.06 -8.47 -8.40
C GLU A 81 19.06 -9.13 -7.01
N TRP A 82 18.26 -10.18 -6.86
CA TRP A 82 18.14 -10.95 -5.62
C TRP A 82 18.89 -12.28 -5.71
N ASN A 83 19.32 -12.77 -4.56
CA ASN A 83 19.96 -14.08 -4.41
C ASN A 83 18.97 -15.08 -3.84
N GLU A 84 18.94 -16.27 -4.41
CA GLU A 84 18.10 -17.35 -3.90
C GLU A 84 18.53 -17.77 -2.49
N GLY A 85 17.55 -17.88 -1.59
CA GLY A 85 17.77 -18.24 -0.18
C GLY A 85 18.12 -17.06 0.75
N GLU A 86 18.25 -15.84 0.22
CA GLU A 86 18.44 -14.64 1.03
C GLU A 86 17.08 -14.01 1.40
N PRO A 87 16.82 -13.70 2.69
CA PRO A 87 15.60 -13.00 3.08
C PRO A 87 15.69 -11.50 2.76
N TYR A 88 14.61 -10.95 2.19
CA TYR A 88 14.47 -9.53 1.90
C TYR A 88 13.22 -8.95 2.58
N ALA A 89 13.36 -7.80 3.22
CA ALA A 89 12.23 -6.98 3.65
C ALA A 89 11.81 -6.07 2.49
N VAL A 90 10.53 -6.14 2.10
CA VAL A 90 9.95 -5.31 1.04
C VAL A 90 8.97 -4.34 1.68
N GLY A 91 9.23 -3.05 1.53
CA GLY A 91 8.36 -1.96 1.97
C GLY A 91 7.93 -1.07 0.80
N LEU A 92 6.90 -0.26 1.07
CA LEU A 92 6.30 0.68 0.14
C LEU A 92 5.95 1.96 0.89
N THR A 93 6.22 3.11 0.27
CA THR A 93 5.89 4.45 0.78
C THR A 93 5.15 5.27 -0.25
#